data_AF-A0A7C9MSN2-F1
#
_entry.id   AF-A0A7C9MSN2-F1
#
_cell.length_a   1.000
_cell.length_b   1.000
_cell.length_c   1.000
_cell.angle_alpha   90.00
_cell.angle_beta   90.00
_cell.angle_gamma   90.00
#
_symmetry.space_group_name_H-M   'P 1'
#
loop_
_entity.id
_entity.type
_entity.pdbx_description
1 polymer ?
#
loop_
_entity_poly.entity_id
_entity_poly.type
_entity_poly.pdbx_seq_one_letter_code
_entity_poly.pdbx_strand_id
1 'polypeptide(L)'
;MEVVLSCLVGVLSAAAIYLMLSRDLLRFLFGLILISNAANLAIFTSGRLITGNPPLILEGQDFPVDEAANALPQALVLTAIVIGFGLFAFALTLTLKAYRRLGTLDTSEMRVAEPREE
;
A
#
# COMPACT_ATOMS: atom_id res chain seq x y z
N MET A 1 -15.29 -16.32 -0.57
CA MET A 1 -14.28 -15.61 0.28
C MET A 1 -14.10 -14.16 -0.16
N GLU A 2 -14.42 -13.88 -1.43
CA GLU A 2 -14.26 -12.59 -2.07
C GLU A 2 -15.00 -11.46 -1.35
N VAL A 3 -16.25 -11.67 -0.92
CA VAL A 3 -17.05 -10.63 -0.23
C VAL A 3 -16.35 -10.10 1.03
N VAL A 4 -15.79 -10.99 1.85
CA VAL A 4 -15.07 -10.60 3.08
C VAL A 4 -13.84 -9.78 2.74
N LEU A 5 -13.08 -10.18 1.71
CA LEU A 5 -11.90 -9.45 1.26
C LEU A 5 -12.27 -8.11 0.63
N SER A 6 -13.36 -8.02 -0.13
CA SER A 6 -13.87 -6.76 -0.69
C SER A 6 -14.28 -5.78 0.42
N CYS A 7 -14.97 -6.26 1.47
CA CYS A 7 -15.27 -5.45 2.65
C CYS A 7 -13.98 -4.98 3.35
N LEU A 8 -12.99 -5.87 3.50
CA LEU A 8 -11.69 -5.52 4.10
C LEU A 8 -10.95 -4.45 3.30
N VAL A 9 -10.91 -4.56 1.96
CA VAL A 9 -10.35 -3.55 1.07
C VAL A 9 -11.05 -2.20 1.27
N GLY A 10 -12.38 -2.20 1.38
CA GLY A 10 -13.16 -0.99 1.66
C GLY A 10 -12.78 -0.34 2.99
N VAL A 11 -12.70 -1.12 4.06
CA VAL A 11 -12.31 -0.63 5.40
C VAL A 11 -10.88 -0.10 5.41
N LEU A 12 -9.93 -0.82 4.81
CA LEU A 12 -8.53 -0.38 4.72
C LEU A 12 -8.40 0.91 3.91
N SER A 13 -9.12 1.02 2.80
CA SER A 13 -9.13 2.23 1.96
C SER A 13 -9.71 3.43 2.71
N ALA A 14 -10.83 3.25 3.42
CA ALA A 14 -11.44 4.30 4.22
C ALA A 14 -10.51 4.77 5.35
N ALA A 15 -9.89 3.84 6.09
CA ALA A 15 -8.94 4.15 7.14
C ALA A 15 -7.68 4.85 6.60
N ALA A 16 -7.18 4.41 5.44
CA ALA A 16 -6.04 5.02 4.79
C ALA A 16 -6.32 6.47 4.39
N ILE A 17 -7.44 6.72 3.71
CA ILE A 17 -7.85 8.07 3.29
C ILE A 17 -8.05 8.96 4.51
N TYR A 18 -8.69 8.46 5.57
CA TYR A 18 -8.87 9.20 6.81
C TYR A 18 -7.54 9.64 7.42
N LEU A 19 -6.56 8.74 7.48
CA LEU A 19 -5.21 9.03 8.00
C LEU A 19 -4.42 9.99 7.11
N MET A 20 -4.52 9.84 5.79
CA MET A 20 -3.87 10.73 4.81
C MET A 20 -4.43 12.15 4.85
N LEU A 21 -5.67 12.34 5.29
CA LEU A 21 -6.28 13.67 5.43
C LEU A 21 -5.91 14.37 6.75
N SER A 22 -5.16 13.70 7.63
CA SER A 22 -4.72 14.30 8.88
C SER A 22 -3.58 15.30 8.66
N ARG A 23 -3.45 16.26 9.58
CA ARG A 23 -2.38 17.27 9.54
C ARG A 23 -1.02 16.75 10.01
N ASP A 24 -0.99 15.57 10.61
CA ASP A 24 0.22 14.97 11.15
C ASP A 24 0.89 14.09 10.09
N LEU A 25 2.15 14.37 9.78
CA LEU A 25 2.89 13.64 8.75
C LEU A 25 3.11 12.15 9.07
N LEU A 26 3.18 11.74 10.35
CA LEU A 26 3.30 10.32 10.69
C LEU A 26 2.00 9.58 10.41
N ARG A 27 0.86 10.18 10.75
CA ARG A 27 -0.46 9.64 10.39
C ARG A 27 -0.61 9.52 8.87
N PHE A 28 -0.14 10.50 8.11
CA PHE A 28 -0.10 10.40 6.64
C PHE A 28 0.73 9.19 6.17
N LEU A 29 1.92 8.97 6.74
CA LEU A 29 2.76 7.81 6.40
C LEU A 29 2.09 6.48 6.71
N PHE A 30 1.35 6.36 7.83
CA PHE A 30 0.55 5.17 8.12
C PHE A 30 -0.59 4.99 7.10
N GLY A 31 -1.23 6.08 6.68
CA GLY A 31 -2.20 6.07 5.60
C GLY A 31 -1.61 5.56 4.28
N LEU A 32 -0.38 5.96 3.95
CA LEU A 32 0.35 5.50 2.76
C LEU A 32 0.60 3.99 2.77
N ILE A 33 0.97 3.41 3.92
CA ILE A 33 1.12 1.96 4.08
C ILE A 33 -0.24 1.27 3.89
N LEU A 34 -1.30 1.78 4.52
CA LEU A 34 -2.62 1.16 4.47
C LEU A 34 -3.22 1.18 3.07
N ILE A 35 -3.09 2.28 2.33
CA ILE A 35 -3.60 2.34 0.95
C ILE A 35 -2.83 1.39 0.02
N SER A 36 -1.51 1.24 0.22
CA SER A 36 -0.72 0.28 -0.54
C SER A 36 -1.18 -1.16 -0.27
N ASN A 37 -1.45 -1.51 0.98
CA ASN A 37 -2.00 -2.83 1.34
C ASN A 37 -3.41 -3.04 0.77
N ALA A 38 -4.27 -2.03 0.82
CA ALA A 38 -5.61 -2.09 0.23
C ALA A 38 -5.55 -2.32 -1.28
N ALA A 39 -4.65 -1.62 -2.00
CA ALA A 39 -4.44 -1.80 -3.43
C ALA A 39 -3.91 -3.21 -3.76
N ASN A 40 -2.94 -3.71 -2.98
CA ASN A 40 -2.42 -5.08 -3.15
C ASN A 40 -3.51 -6.13 -2.97
N LEU A 41 -4.35 -5.99 -1.94
CA LEU A 41 -5.50 -6.88 -1.73
C LEU A 41 -6.54 -6.77 -2.84
N ALA A 42 -6.82 -5.56 -3.33
CA ALA A 42 -7.76 -5.35 -4.44
C ALA A 42 -7.28 -6.10 -5.71
N ILE A 43 -6.01 -5.94 -6.08
CA ILE A 43 -5.39 -6.65 -7.21
C ILE A 43 -5.47 -8.16 -6.98
N PHE A 44 -5.09 -8.65 -5.80
CA PHE A 44 -5.15 -10.07 -5.47
C PHE A 44 -6.57 -10.66 -5.60
N THR A 45 -7.59 -9.95 -5.09
CA THR A 45 -8.99 -10.38 -5.17
C THR A 45 -9.57 -10.42 -6.57
N SER A 46 -9.05 -9.62 -7.50
CA SER A 46 -9.48 -9.62 -8.91
C SER A 46 -9.09 -10.90 -9.66
N GLY A 47 -8.13 -11.66 -9.12
CA GLY A 47 -7.51 -12.82 -9.76
C GLY A 47 -8.30 -14.12 -9.79
N ARG A 48 -9.49 -14.16 -9.17
CA ARG A 48 -10.16 -15.36 -8.63
C ARG A 48 -9.29 -16.11 -7.61
N LEU A 49 -9.83 -16.30 -6.41
CA LEU A 49 -9.13 -16.99 -5.33
C LEU A 49 -9.28 -18.51 -5.50
N ILE A 50 -8.18 -19.16 -5.88
CA ILE A 50 -8.05 -20.62 -5.87
C ILE A 50 -7.19 -21.01 -4.68
N THR A 51 -7.71 -21.85 -3.79
CA THR A 51 -7.03 -22.32 -2.59
C THR A 51 -6.28 -23.61 -2.85
N GLY A 52 -5.05 -23.71 -2.33
CA GLY A 52 -4.32 -24.97 -2.25
C GLY A 52 -3.55 -25.37 -3.52
N ASN A 53 -3.55 -24.53 -4.57
CA ASN A 53 -2.84 -24.84 -5.81
C ASN A 53 -1.99 -23.65 -6.29
N PRO A 54 -0.69 -23.58 -5.97
CA PRO A 54 0.17 -22.47 -6.37
C PRO A 54 0.43 -22.48 -7.89
N PRO A 55 0.77 -21.32 -8.49
CA PRO A 55 1.08 -21.22 -9.92
C PRO A 55 2.48 -21.77 -10.23
N LEU A 56 2.69 -23.07 -10.05
CA LEU A 56 3.96 -23.74 -10.26
C LEU A 56 3.80 -24.88 -11.26
N ILE A 57 4.73 -24.98 -12.20
CA ILE A 57 4.83 -26.12 -13.13
C ILE A 57 5.86 -27.07 -12.53
N LEU A 58 5.46 -28.32 -12.32
CA LEU A 58 6.35 -29.35 -11.77
C LEU A 58 7.34 -29.83 -12.84
N GLU A 59 8.52 -30.29 -12.40
CA GLU A 59 9.55 -30.81 -13.31
C GLU A 59 8.99 -31.96 -14.17
N GLY A 60 9.22 -31.86 -15.49
CA GLY A 60 8.74 -32.85 -16.46
C GLY A 60 7.32 -32.63 -16.97
N GLN A 61 6.66 -31.51 -16.62
CA GLN A 61 5.37 -31.13 -17.19
C GLN A 61 5.46 -29.85 -18.01
N ASP A 62 4.68 -29.77 -19.09
CA ASP A 62 4.55 -28.57 -19.93
C ASP A 62 3.46 -27.61 -19.41
N PHE A 63 2.53 -28.11 -18.58
CA PHE A 63 1.38 -27.38 -18.06
C PHE A 63 1.12 -27.75 -16.59
N PRO A 64 0.42 -26.89 -15.82
CA PRO A 64 -0.01 -27.24 -14.46
C PRO A 64 -0.93 -28.47 -14.45
N VAL A 65 -0.77 -29.34 -13.45
CA VAL A 65 -1.52 -30.61 -13.33
C VAL A 65 -3.01 -30.37 -13.04
N ASP A 66 -3.34 -29.26 -12.39
CA ASP A 66 -4.65 -28.91 -11.86
C ASP A 66 -4.97 -27.43 -12.12
N GLU A 67 -6.19 -26.99 -11.75
CA GLU A 67 -6.61 -25.58 -11.79
C GLU A 67 -5.74 -24.74 -10.83
N ALA A 68 -4.61 -24.22 -11.33
CA ALA A 68 -3.63 -23.46 -10.54
C ALA A 68 -4.11 -22.03 -10.29
N ALA A 69 -3.68 -21.44 -9.17
CA ALA A 69 -3.95 -20.04 -8.87
C ALA A 69 -3.41 -19.12 -9.97
N ASN A 70 -4.07 -17.98 -10.19
CA ASN A 70 -3.65 -17.05 -11.24
C ASN A 70 -2.31 -16.39 -10.90
N ALA A 71 -1.30 -16.60 -11.76
CA ALA A 71 0.04 -16.06 -11.59
C ALA A 71 0.12 -14.54 -11.83
N LEU A 72 -0.77 -13.99 -12.67
CA LEU A 72 -0.70 -12.59 -13.11
C LEU A 72 -0.94 -11.60 -11.96
N PRO A 73 -2.02 -11.70 -11.15
CA PRO A 73 -2.20 -10.86 -9.97
C PRO A 73 -1.06 -10.98 -8.95
N GLN A 74 -0.45 -12.17 -8.81
CA GLN A 74 0.66 -12.39 -7.88
C GLN A 74 1.92 -11.64 -8.30
N ALA A 75 2.27 -11.68 -9.59
CA ALA A 75 3.38 -10.92 -10.14
C ALA A 75 3.16 -9.39 -10.05
N LEU A 76 1.92 -8.94 -10.30
CA LEU A 76 1.54 -7.53 -10.16
C LEU A 76 1.66 -7.06 -8.70
N VAL A 77 1.17 -7.84 -7.74
CA VAL A 77 1.28 -7.51 -6.31
C VAL A 77 2.74 -7.47 -5.84
N LEU A 78 3.58 -8.44 -6.26
CA LEU A 78 5.00 -8.45 -5.91
C LEU A 78 5.70 -7.16 -6.39
N THR A 79 5.37 -6.72 -7.61
CA THR A 79 5.89 -5.46 -8.17
C THR A 79 5.39 -4.25 -7.39
N ALA A 80 4.09 -4.21 -7.09
CA ALA A 80 3.46 -3.13 -6.34
C ALA A 80 4.03 -3.00 -4.91
N ILE A 81 4.36 -4.12 -4.24
CA ILE A 81 4.99 -4.12 -2.92
C ILE A 81 6.36 -3.41 -2.96
N VAL A 82 7.20 -3.71 -3.95
CA VAL A 82 8.53 -3.10 -4.06
C VAL A 82 8.44 -1.59 -4.34
N ILE A 83 7.54 -1.18 -5.23
CA ILE A 83 7.28 0.24 -5.53
C ILE A 83 6.76 0.97 -4.27
N GLY A 84 5.79 0.38 -3.59
CA GLY A 84 5.20 0.93 -2.36
C GLY A 84 6.25 1.08 -1.25
N PHE A 85 7.13 0.10 -1.09
CA PHE A 85 8.24 0.17 -0.14
C PHE A 85 9.21 1.30 -0.47
N GLY A 86 9.60 1.45 -1.74
CA GLY A 86 10.49 2.53 -2.18
C GLY A 86 9.88 3.92 -1.93
N LEU A 87 8.60 4.10 -2.27
CA LEU A 87 7.86 5.34 -2.01
C LEU A 87 7.76 5.65 -0.51
N PHE A 88 7.47 4.63 0.31
CA PHE A 88 7.39 4.78 1.76
C PHE A 88 8.74 5.16 2.37
N ALA A 89 9.83 4.47 2.01
CA ALA A 89 11.17 4.78 2.51
C ALA A 89 11.60 6.21 2.13
N PHE A 90 11.30 6.63 0.90
CA PHE A 90 11.51 7.99 0.45
C PHE A 90 10.71 9.00 1.27
N ALA A 91 9.40 8.79 1.41
CA ALA A 91 8.51 9.68 2.15
C ALA A 91 8.92 9.79 3.63
N LEU A 92 9.26 8.66 4.27
CA LEU A 92 9.75 8.62 5.65
C LEU A 92 11.04 9.42 5.83
N THR A 93 11.99 9.26 4.91
CA THR A 93 13.27 10.00 4.93
C THR A 93 13.03 11.50 4.75
N LEU A 94 12.12 11.88 3.86
CA LEU A 94 11.74 13.27 3.64
C LEU A 94 11.06 13.87 4.88
N THR A 95 10.12 13.16 5.50
CA THR A 95 9.46 13.56 6.75
C THR A 95 10.46 13.73 7.88
N LEU A 96 11.42 12.81 8.03
CA LEU A 96 12.48 12.93 9.04
C LEU A 96 13.35 14.17 8.80
N LYS A 97 13.70 14.45 7.53
CA LYS A 97 14.47 15.64 7.17
C LYS A 97 13.68 16.93 7.42
N ALA A 98 12.40 16.94 7.09
CA ALA A 98 11.50 18.06 7.36
C ALA A 98 11.39 18.32 8.86
N TYR A 99 11.18 17.29 9.68
CA TYR A 99 11.13 17.40 11.12
C TYR A 99 12.43 17.96 11.71
N ARG A 100 13.60 17.49 11.26
CA ARG A 100 14.89 18.03 11.73
C ARG A 100 15.10 19.50 11.37
N ARG A 101 14.49 19.98 10.30
CA ARG A 101 14.63 21.39 9.84
C ARG A 101 13.58 22.32 10.45
N LEU A 102 12.35 21.84 10.62
CA LEU A 102 11.19 22.63 11.01
C LEU A 102 10.79 22.44 12.48
N GLY A 103 11.24 21.37 13.13
CA GLY A 103 10.93 21.03 14.52
C GLY A 103 9.49 20.53 14.74
N THR A 104 8.68 20.43 13.70
CA THR A 104 7.26 20.04 13.77
C THR A 104 6.91 18.98 12.74
N LEU A 105 5.87 18.19 13.02
CA LEU A 105 5.23 17.24 12.11
C LEU A 105 3.82 17.69 11.69
N ASP A 106 3.33 18.79 12.24
CA ASP A 106 2.06 19.39 11.86
C ASP A 106 2.25 20.23 10.59
N THR A 107 1.59 19.82 9.51
CA THR A 107 1.67 20.50 8.22
C THR A 107 1.15 21.93 8.25
N SER A 108 0.24 22.27 9.17
CA SER A 108 -0.27 23.65 9.31
C SER A 108 0.74 24.63 9.88
N GLU A 109 1.78 24.13 10.56
CA GLU A 109 2.89 24.92 11.11
C GLU A 109 4.11 24.97 10.16
N MET A 110 4.10 24.22 9.05
CA MET A 110 5.19 24.18 8.06
C MET A 110 5.19 25.38 7.10
N ARG A 111 5.16 26.61 7.64
CA ARG A 111 4.92 27.86 6.89
C ARG A 111 6.16 28.63 6.43
N VAL A 112 7.29 27.95 6.17
CA VAL A 112 8.55 28.63 5.77
C VAL A 112 8.41 29.44 4.48
N ALA A 113 7.58 28.99 3.54
CA ALA A 113 7.36 29.70 2.27
C ALA A 113 6.30 30.82 2.38
N GLU A 114 5.42 30.75 3.37
CA GLU A 114 4.32 31.71 3.56
C GLU A 114 4.14 32.00 5.06
N PRO A 115 5.01 32.84 5.66
CA PRO A 115 4.94 33.18 7.08
C PRO A 115 3.58 33.80 7.46
N ARG A 116 3.19 33.77 8.74
CA ARG A 116 2.02 34.56 9.18
C ARG A 116 2.44 36.02 9.15
N GLU A 117 1.65 36.86 8.48
CA GLU A 117 1.73 38.30 8.69
C GLU A 117 1.29 38.53 10.15
N GLU A 118 2.24 38.86 11.02
CA GLU A 118 1.96 39.37 12.37
C GLU A 118 1.45 40.81 12.29
#